data_AF-A0A8J8HKM4-F1
#
_entry.id   AF-A0A8J8HKM4-F1
#
_cell.length_a   1.000
_cell.length_b   1.000
_cell.length_c   1.000
_cell.angle_alpha   90.00
_cell.angle_beta   90.00
_cell.angle_gamma   90.00
#
_symmetry.space_group_name_H-M   'P 1'
#
loop_
_entity.id
_entity.type
_entity.pdbx_description
1 polymer ?
#
loop_
_entity_poly.entity_id
_entity_poly.type
_entity_poly.pdbx_seq_one_letter_code
_entity_poly.pdbx_strand_id
1 'polypeptide(L)'
;MLHAVPELLDALETRLIEGEDPAALLSGIRWSELVGWPEDAMAARTLKQRIIAIQTLIMGLQSPLRAAFSEMSDAPVYGRGGFPAEAPVRVQRLHGKV
;
A
#
# COMPACT_ATOMS: atom_id res chain seq x y z
N MET A 1 -15.24 -20.42 6.60
CA MET A 1 -13.91 -20.92 6.25
C MET A 1 -12.97 -20.52 7.36
N LEU A 2 -12.27 -21.48 7.96
CA LEU A 2 -11.19 -21.18 8.91
C LEU A 2 -10.05 -20.59 8.07
N HIS A 3 -9.65 -19.35 8.32
CA HIS A 3 -8.47 -18.77 7.68
C HIS A 3 -7.27 -19.01 8.59
N ALA A 4 -6.22 -19.62 8.04
CA ALA A 4 -4.96 -19.68 8.74
C ALA A 4 -4.38 -18.27 8.84
N VAL A 5 -3.90 -17.88 10.02
CA VAL A 5 -3.31 -16.54 10.23
C VAL A 5 -2.22 -16.21 9.21
N PRO A 6 -1.29 -17.12 8.86
CA PRO A 6 -0.27 -16.83 7.85
C PRO A 6 -0.86 -16.52 6.46
N GLU A 7 -1.82 -17.32 6.00
CA GLU A 7 -2.47 -17.14 4.68
C GLU A 7 -3.24 -15.83 4.60
N LEU A 8 -3.89 -15.44 5.70
CA LEU A 8 -4.55 -14.15 5.80
C LEU A 8 -3.56 -12.99 5.63
N LEU A 9 -2.41 -13.06 6.31
CA LEU A 9 -1.39 -12.02 6.22
C LEU A 9 -0.79 -11.94 4.81
N ASP A 10 -0.59 -13.08 4.15
CA ASP A 10 -0.13 -13.11 2.76
C ASP A 10 -1.13 -12.41 1.82
N ALA A 11 -2.43 -12.70 1.95
CA ALA A 11 -3.47 -12.05 1.16
C ALA A 11 -3.57 -10.53 1.42
N LEU A 12 -3.38 -10.10 2.68
CA LEU A 12 -3.33 -8.68 3.03
C LEU A 12 -2.12 -8.00 2.39
N GLU A 13 -0.95 -8.64 2.49
CA GLU A 13 0.30 -8.13 1.94
C GLU A 13 0.23 -7.98 0.42
N THR A 14 -0.29 -8.97 -0.30
CA THR A 14 -0.48 -8.89 -1.76
C THR A 14 -1.34 -7.69 -2.16
N ARG A 15 -2.50 -7.50 -1.52
CA ARG A 15 -3.40 -6.37 -1.82
C ARG A 15 -2.74 -5.03 -1.56
N LEU A 16 -2.01 -4.92 -0.44
CA LEU A 16 -1.28 -3.71 -0.08
C LEU A 16 -0.19 -3.38 -1.09
N ILE A 17 0.54 -4.38 -1.59
CA ILE A 17 1.57 -4.21 -2.64
C ILE A 17 0.94 -3.74 -3.95
N GLU A 18 -0.24 -4.27 -4.30
CA GLU A 18 -1.00 -3.87 -5.49
C GLU A 18 -1.69 -2.49 -5.34
N GLY A 19 -1.64 -1.90 -4.15
CA GLY A 19 -2.25 -0.59 -3.84
C GLY A 19 -3.77 -0.67 -3.67
N GLU A 20 -4.31 -1.87 -3.47
CA GLU A 20 -5.73 -2.08 -3.20
C GLU A 20 -6.09 -1.77 -1.75
N ASP A 21 -7.36 -1.45 -1.49
CA ASP A 21 -7.87 -1.29 -0.12
C ASP A 21 -8.19 -2.67 0.50
N PRO A 22 -7.46 -3.09 1.56
CA PRO A 22 -7.71 -4.37 2.22
C PRO A 22 -8.97 -4.38 3.11
N ALA A 23 -9.66 -3.25 3.31
CA ALA A 23 -10.80 -3.16 4.21
C ALA A 23 -11.92 -4.16 3.90
N ALA A 24 -12.18 -4.43 2.62
CA ALA A 24 -13.17 -5.42 2.18
C ALA A 24 -12.77 -6.86 2.56
N LEU A 25 -11.47 -7.17 2.54
CA LEU A 25 -10.97 -8.47 2.99
C LEU A 25 -11.05 -8.58 4.51
N LEU A 26 -10.72 -7.52 5.25
CA LEU A 26 -10.78 -7.48 6.71
C LEU A 26 -12.21 -7.61 7.26
N SER A 27 -13.20 -7.01 6.59
CA SER A 27 -14.61 -7.05 7.02
C SER A 27 -15.25 -8.43 6.90
N GLY A 28 -14.73 -9.28 6.00
CA GLY A 28 -15.21 -10.66 5.81
C GLY A 28 -14.66 -11.69 6.81
N ILE A 29 -13.71 -11.30 7.67
CA ILE A 29 -13.00 -12.25 8.54
C ILE A 29 -13.73 -12.43 9.87
N ARG A 30 -13.97 -13.69 10.22
CA ARG A 30 -14.39 -14.09 11.57
C ARG A 30 -13.15 -14.27 12.44
N TRP A 31 -12.74 -13.21 13.14
CA TRP A 31 -11.52 -13.18 13.96
C TRP A 31 -11.44 -14.29 15.01
N SER A 32 -12.58 -14.68 15.58
CA SER A 32 -12.70 -15.78 16.55
C SER A 32 -12.40 -17.16 15.96
N GLU A 33 -12.38 -17.28 14.63
CA GLU A 33 -12.16 -18.53 13.90
C GLU A 33 -10.79 -18.61 13.25
N LEU A 34 -9.90 -17.65 13.54
CA LEU A 34 -8.53 -17.70 13.06
C LEU A 34 -7.75 -18.81 13.75
N VAL A 35 -7.08 -19.62 12.95
CA VAL A 35 -6.30 -20.79 13.38
C VAL A 35 -4.89 -20.74 12.78
N GLY A 36 -4.01 -21.67 13.15
CA GLY A 36 -2.65 -21.71 12.60
C GLY A 36 -1.68 -20.71 13.24
N TRP A 37 -1.90 -20.37 14.50
CA TRP A 37 -0.90 -19.67 15.30
C TRP A 37 0.32 -20.59 15.49
N PRO A 38 1.54 -20.11 15.21
CA PRO A 38 2.75 -20.90 15.40
C PRO A 38 2.96 -21.25 16.87
N GLU A 39 3.30 -22.50 17.13
CA GLU A 39 3.61 -23.00 18.49
C GLU A 39 5.05 -22.67 18.91
N ASP A 40 5.95 -22.52 17.93
CA ASP A 40 7.35 -22.16 18.16
C ASP A 40 7.50 -20.65 18.44
N ALA A 41 8.34 -20.30 19.43
CA ALA A 41 8.54 -18.93 19.87
C ALA A 41 9.22 -18.03 18.83
N MET A 42 10.15 -18.56 18.03
CA MET A 42 10.78 -17.84 16.93
C MET A 42 9.77 -17.57 15.81
N ALA A 43 9.00 -18.59 15.42
CA ALA A 43 7.96 -18.44 14.41
C ALA A 43 6.87 -17.45 14.85
N ALA A 44 6.45 -17.49 16.12
CA ALA A 44 5.52 -16.52 16.70
C ALA A 44 6.08 -15.10 16.71
N ARG A 45 7.37 -14.93 16.98
CA ARG A 45 8.04 -13.62 16.94
C ARG A 45 8.08 -13.05 15.53
N THR A 46 8.41 -13.87 14.53
CA THR A 46 8.38 -13.49 13.12
C THR A 46 6.96 -13.10 12.69
N LEU A 47 5.95 -13.88 13.08
CA LEU A 47 4.55 -13.58 12.78
C LEU A 47 4.11 -12.25 13.38
N LYS A 48 4.48 -11.99 14.64
CA LYS A 48 4.21 -10.71 15.32
C LYS A 48 4.83 -9.52 14.59
N GLN A 49 6.07 -9.66 14.12
CA GLN A 49 6.73 -8.61 13.34
C GLN A 49 6.00 -8.34 12.02
N ARG A 50 5.56 -9.39 11.31
CA ARG A 50 4.76 -9.23 10.08
C ARG A 50 3.45 -8.49 10.33
N ILE A 51 2.73 -8.84 11.39
CA ILE A 51 1.46 -8.16 11.77
C ILE A 51 1.70 -6.67 12.01
N ILE A 52 2.76 -6.30 12.74
CA ILE A 52 3.09 -4.88 13.02
C ILE A 52 3.40 -4.12 11.73
N ALA A 53 4.16 -4.73 10.80
CA ALA A 53 4.46 -4.11 9.51
C ALA A 53 3.20 -3.84 8.69
N ILE A 54 2.32 -4.84 8.57
CA ILE A 54 1.02 -4.71 7.87
C ILE A 54 0.15 -3.64 8.54
N GLN A 55 0.08 -3.62 9.87
CA GLN A 55 -0.69 -2.60 10.59
C GLN A 55 -0.17 -1.19 10.30
N THR A 56 1.15 -1.02 10.21
CA THR A 56 1.78 0.27 9.90
C THR A 56 1.42 0.72 8.49
N LEU A 57 1.42 -0.19 7.51
CA LEU A 57 0.99 0.10 6.14
C LEU A 57 -0.48 0.49 6.06
N ILE A 58 -1.36 -0.25 6.74
CA ILE A 58 -2.80 0.06 6.79
C ILE A 58 -3.04 1.43 7.44
N MET A 59 -2.36 1.74 8.54
CA MET A 59 -2.44 3.06 9.18
C MET A 59 -1.93 4.17 8.25
N GLY A 60 -0.85 3.92 7.51
CA GLY A 60 -0.36 4.84 6.47
C GLY A 60 -1.39 5.08 5.38
N LEU A 61 -2.11 4.03 4.96
CA LEU A 61 -3.23 4.14 4.01
C LEU A 61 -4.49 4.78 4.60
N GLN A 62 -4.64 4.85 5.91
CA GLN A 62 -5.74 5.56 6.55
C GLN A 62 -5.34 6.99 6.98
N SER A 63 -4.09 7.37 6.75
CA SER A 63 -3.56 8.68 7.10
C SER A 63 -4.20 9.78 6.25
N PRO A 64 -4.44 10.98 6.83
CA PRO A 64 -4.78 12.19 6.06
C PRO A 64 -3.77 12.47 4.93
N LEU A 65 -2.52 12.00 5.08
CA LEU A 65 -1.50 12.07 4.04
C LEU A 65 -1.91 11.29 2.78
N ARG A 66 -2.55 10.12 2.89
CA ARG A 66 -3.08 9.41 1.72
C ARG A 66 -4.18 10.20 1.04
N ALA A 67 -5.09 10.82 1.80
CA ALA A 67 -6.13 11.66 1.22
C ALA A 67 -5.52 12.82 0.42
N ALA A 68 -4.53 13.52 1.01
CA ALA A 68 -3.79 14.57 0.33
C ALA A 68 -3.01 14.06 -0.90
N PHE A 69 -2.38 12.89 -0.81
CA PHE A 69 -1.64 12.30 -1.92
C PHE A 69 -2.57 11.82 -3.05
N SER A 70 -3.73 11.27 -2.71
CA SER A 70 -4.77 10.85 -3.64
C SER A 70 -5.33 12.07 -4.39
N GLU A 71 -5.66 13.14 -3.65
CA GLU A 71 -6.11 14.41 -4.22
C GLU A 71 -5.04 15.03 -5.14
N MET A 72 -3.76 14.95 -4.76
CA MET A 72 -2.65 15.39 -5.60
C MET A 72 -2.42 14.51 -6.84
N SER A 73 -2.64 13.19 -6.75
CA SER A 73 -2.48 12.26 -7.88
C SER A 73 -3.66 12.29 -8.86
N ASP A 74 -4.85 12.68 -8.40
CA ASP A 74 -6.02 12.94 -9.25
C ASP A 74 -5.96 14.35 -9.86
N ALA A 75 -5.10 15.24 -9.36
CA ALA A 75 -4.84 16.51 -10.00
C ALA A 75 -4.15 16.27 -11.36
N PRO A 76 -4.64 16.86 -12.47
CA PRO A 76 -4.18 16.59 -13.85
C PRO A 76 -2.70 16.95 -14.11
N VAL A 77 -2.04 17.56 -13.12
CA VAL A 77 -0.65 18.01 -13.19
C VAL A 77 0.34 16.89 -12.83
N TYR A 78 -0.07 15.84 -12.12
CA TYR A 78 0.81 14.76 -11.67
C TYR A 78 0.22 13.38 -11.96
N GLY A 79 0.39 12.90 -13.20
CA GLY A 79 0.07 11.50 -13.53
C GLY A 79 0.97 10.52 -12.76
N ARG A 80 0.56 9.24 -12.70
CA ARG A 80 1.20 8.09 -11.99
C ARG A 80 2.70 7.87 -12.25
N GLY A 81 3.33 8.65 -13.14
CA GLY A 81 4.77 8.66 -13.41
C GLY A 81 5.52 9.90 -12.89
N GLY A 82 4.87 10.83 -12.17
CA GLY A 82 5.52 12.05 -11.66
C GLY A 82 5.85 13.09 -12.73
N PHE A 83 5.37 12.91 -13.97
CA PHE A 83 5.58 13.85 -15.06
C PHE A 83 4.28 14.59 -15.39
N PRO A 84 4.32 15.92 -15.55
CA PRO A 84 3.17 16.68 -16.01
C PRO A 84 2.81 16.26 -17.44
N ALA A 85 1.54 15.91 -17.65
CA ALA A 85 1.03 15.37 -18.91
C ALA A 85 1.11 16.35 -20.09
N GLU A 86 1.32 17.65 -19.83
CA GLU A 86 1.48 18.68 -20.86
C GLU A 86 2.48 19.76 -20.44
N ALA A 87 3.75 19.40 -20.17
CA ALA A 87 4.79 20.40 -20.30
C ALA A 87 4.97 20.69 -21.81
N PRO A 88 4.63 21.89 -22.32
CA PRO A 88 5.03 22.24 -23.67
C PRO A 88 6.54 22.12 -23.72
N VAL A 89 7.06 21.27 -24.61
CA VAL A 89 8.48 21.14 -24.86
C VAL A 89 8.95 22.49 -25.41
N ARG A 90 9.31 23.40 -24.49
CA ARG A 90 9.89 24.68 -24.83
C ARG A 90 11.34 24.38 -25.17
N VAL A 91 11.57 23.99 -26.43
CA VAL A 91 12.91 23.84 -26.99
C VAL A 91 13.52 25.24 -27.00
N GLN A 92 14.20 25.61 -25.91
CA GLN A 92 15.10 26.76 -25.92
C GLN A 92 16.28 26.40 -26.81
N ARG A 93 16.16 26.69 -28.11
CA ARG A 93 17.33 26.73 -29.00
C ARG A 93 18.17 27.93 -28.56
N LEU A 94 19.19 27.67 -27.75
CA LEU A 94 20.30 28.58 -27.51
C LEU A 94 20.94 28.93 -28.86
N HIS A 95 20.50 30.02 -29.48
CA HIS A 95 21.24 30.64 -30.58
C HIS A 95 22.38 31.44 -29.96
N GLY A 96 23.57 30.84 -29.93
CA GLY A 96 24.81 31.58 -29.72
C GLY A 96 24.96 32.60 -30.85
N LYS A 97 25.12 33.88 -30.50
CA LYS A 97 25.65 34.89 -31.41
C LYS A 97 27.17 34.91 -31.25
N VAL A 98 27.87 34.66 -32.36
CA VAL A 98 29.27 35.05 -32.60
C VAL A 98 29.28 36.50 -33.04
#